data_AF-A0A3E0X299-F1
#
_entry.id   AF-A0A3E0X299-F1
#
_cell.length_a   1.000
_cell.length_b   1.000
_cell.length_c   1.000
_cell.angle_alpha   90.00
_cell.angle_beta   90.00
_cell.angle_gamma   90.00
#
_symmetry.space_group_name_H-M   'P 1'
#
loop_
_entity.id
_entity.type
_entity.pdbx_description
1 polymer ?
#
loop_
_entity_poly.entity_id
_entity_poly.type
_entity_poly.pdbx_seq_one_letter_code
_entity_poly.pdbx_strand_id
1 'polypeptide(L)'
;MSFNNMLDKLVPPSAMGEPETYTRARSLVGMSGILAVAALIFTFRYIQLGVPLAAIGMAIATIVAILIPIMHRVTGRTTLFRDVAIFTINAVLIWTSYIDTGFMASTPFWLTGIPIIAIFLGGLRVGMTWTGVIVAQIVLFALLESTGAIQPLELIPEEALWGLRVSSLIGLTLLLFGLSVLFERAKNPALAKWRVPARKPNKPVSDCRIFCAK
;
A
#
# COMPACT_ATOMS: atom_id res chain seq x y z
N MET A 1 11.15 11.53 -19.46
CA MET A 1 9.76 11.74 -19.00
C MET A 1 9.74 11.44 -17.50
N SER A 2 9.43 12.41 -16.63
CA SER A 2 9.53 12.22 -15.16
C SER A 2 8.49 11.21 -14.68
N PHE A 3 8.85 10.31 -13.74
CA PHE A 3 7.96 9.29 -13.16
C PHE A 3 6.64 9.88 -12.63
N ASN A 4 6.68 11.12 -12.14
CA ASN A 4 5.49 11.86 -11.72
C ASN A 4 4.49 12.07 -12.87
N ASN A 5 4.95 12.37 -14.09
CA ASN A 5 4.08 12.61 -15.24
C ASN A 5 3.37 11.33 -15.74
N MET A 6 3.91 10.14 -15.44
CA MET A 6 3.26 8.86 -15.79
C MET A 6 2.17 8.51 -14.77
N LEU A 7 2.44 8.70 -13.47
CA LEU A 7 1.45 8.49 -12.42
C LEU A 7 0.27 9.46 -12.56
N ASP A 8 0.55 10.73 -12.88
CA ASP A 8 -0.48 11.76 -13.03
C ASP A 8 -1.45 11.49 -14.18
N LYS A 9 -1.00 10.79 -15.23
CA LYS A 9 -1.89 10.34 -16.29
C LYS A 9 -2.91 9.33 -15.76
N LEU A 10 -2.53 8.44 -14.85
CA LEU A 10 -3.43 7.38 -14.36
C LEU A 10 -4.43 7.87 -13.30
N VAL A 11 -4.27 9.09 -12.78
CA VAL A 11 -5.23 9.68 -11.84
C VAL A 11 -6.51 10.08 -12.60
N PRO A 12 -7.71 9.71 -12.10
CA PRO A 12 -8.97 10.08 -12.74
C PRO A 12 -9.14 11.62 -12.79
N PRO A 13 -9.65 12.18 -13.91
CA PRO A 13 -9.89 13.62 -14.05
C PRO A 13 -10.85 14.16 -12.98
N SER A 14 -11.81 13.35 -12.53
CA SER A 14 -12.78 13.71 -11.48
C SER A 14 -12.15 14.02 -10.12
N ALA A 15 -10.93 13.53 -9.88
CA ALA A 15 -10.22 13.76 -8.62
C ALA A 15 -9.43 15.08 -8.60
N MET A 16 -9.30 15.80 -9.72
CA MET A 16 -8.45 17.00 -9.82
C MET A 16 -9.03 18.25 -9.13
N GLY A 17 -10.33 18.25 -8.81
CA GLY A 17 -11.00 19.40 -8.20
C GLY A 17 -10.82 19.52 -6.68
N GLU A 18 -10.49 18.42 -5.99
CA GLU A 18 -10.39 18.37 -4.52
C GLU A 18 -9.04 17.77 -4.08
N PRO A 19 -8.23 18.52 -3.30
CA PRO A 19 -6.88 18.09 -2.93
C PRO A 19 -6.82 16.73 -2.22
N GLU A 20 -7.79 16.44 -1.34
CA GLU A 20 -7.82 15.19 -0.58
C GLU A 20 -8.12 13.97 -1.46
N THR A 21 -9.09 14.12 -2.37
CA THR A 21 -9.47 13.09 -3.34
C THR A 21 -8.34 12.81 -4.33
N TYR A 22 -7.61 13.84 -4.76
CA TYR A 22 -6.41 13.71 -5.59
C TYR A 22 -5.29 12.94 -4.89
N THR A 23 -4.98 13.27 -3.63
CA THR A 23 -3.93 12.57 -2.87
C THR A 23 -4.26 11.10 -2.69
N ARG A 24 -5.50 10.75 -2.33
CA ARG A 24 -5.93 9.35 -2.17
C ARG A 24 -5.86 8.56 -3.48
N ALA A 25 -6.30 9.17 -4.58
CA ALA A 25 -6.20 8.59 -5.92
C ALA A 25 -4.74 8.32 -6.32
N ARG A 26 -3.85 9.29 -6.09
CA ARG A 26 -2.42 9.15 -6.39
C ARG A 26 -1.76 8.06 -5.55
N SER A 27 -2.08 8.00 -4.25
CA SER A 27 -1.60 6.95 -3.34
C SER A 27 -2.04 5.56 -3.79
N LEU A 28 -3.29 5.41 -4.25
CA LEU A 28 -3.80 4.15 -4.78
C LEU A 28 -3.04 3.69 -6.03
N VAL A 29 -2.81 4.59 -7.00
CA VAL A 29 -2.03 4.29 -8.22
C VAL A 29 -0.60 3.90 -7.86
N GLY A 30 0.06 4.68 -7.00
CA GLY A 30 1.43 4.40 -6.56
C GLY A 30 1.54 3.05 -5.84
N MET A 31 0.61 2.77 -4.94
CA MET A 31 0.57 1.50 -4.21
C MET A 31 0.33 0.32 -5.15
N SER A 32 -0.61 0.44 -6.09
CA SER A 32 -0.91 -0.61 -7.06
C SER A 32 0.32 -0.97 -7.90
N GLY A 33 1.13 0.03 -8.28
CA GLY A 33 2.41 -0.21 -8.96
C GLY A 33 3.41 -0.98 -8.10
N ILE A 34 3.57 -0.60 -6.83
CA ILE A 34 4.45 -1.32 -5.88
C ILE A 34 3.99 -2.78 -5.74
N LEU A 35 2.69 -3.01 -5.58
CA LEU A 35 2.10 -4.35 -5.45
C LEU A 35 2.30 -5.19 -6.71
N ALA A 36 2.12 -4.61 -7.89
CA ALA A 36 2.31 -5.31 -9.15
C ALA A 36 3.77 -5.80 -9.29
N VAL A 37 4.74 -4.94 -8.98
CA VAL A 37 6.18 -5.29 -9.02
C VAL A 37 6.49 -6.37 -7.98
N ALA A 38 6.01 -6.23 -6.75
CA ALA A 38 6.22 -7.23 -5.70
C ALA A 38 5.64 -8.59 -6.09
N ALA A 39 4.37 -8.64 -6.49
CA ALA A 39 3.70 -9.87 -6.93
C ALA A 39 4.39 -10.51 -8.14
N LEU A 40 4.90 -9.71 -9.08
CA LEU A 40 5.65 -10.21 -10.22
C LEU A 40 6.97 -10.88 -9.79
N ILE A 41 7.72 -10.26 -8.87
CA ILE A 41 8.94 -10.86 -8.31
C ILE A 41 8.62 -12.21 -7.65
N PHE A 42 7.56 -12.27 -6.83
CA PHE A 42 7.15 -13.52 -6.19
C PHE A 42 6.65 -14.58 -7.18
N THR A 43 5.98 -14.16 -8.26
CA THR A 43 5.59 -15.08 -9.35
C THR A 43 6.82 -15.82 -9.90
N PHE A 44 7.89 -15.09 -10.24
CA PHE A 44 9.13 -15.71 -10.72
C PHE A 44 9.79 -16.59 -9.67
N ARG A 45 9.75 -16.20 -8.40
CA ARG A 45 10.29 -17.03 -7.31
C ARG A 45 9.53 -18.34 -7.16
N TYR A 46 8.21 -18.34 -7.21
CA TYR A 46 7.43 -19.57 -7.13
C TYR A 46 7.64 -20.49 -8.34
N ILE A 47 7.83 -19.93 -9.55
CA ILE A 47 8.23 -20.72 -10.72
C ILE A 47 9.58 -21.40 -10.48
N GLN A 48 10.58 -20.68 -9.94
CA GLN A 48 11.90 -21.23 -9.63
C GLN A 48 11.86 -22.33 -8.55
N LEU A 49 10.91 -22.21 -7.61
CA LEU A 49 10.72 -23.18 -6.53
C LEU A 49 9.91 -24.41 -6.96
N GLY A 50 9.39 -24.44 -8.20
CA GLY A 50 8.57 -25.55 -8.68
C GLY A 50 7.18 -25.60 -8.06
N VAL A 51 6.63 -24.45 -7.65
CA VAL A 51 5.33 -24.29 -6.97
C VAL A 51 4.35 -23.58 -7.91
N PRO A 52 3.86 -24.24 -8.97
CA PRO A 52 3.13 -23.60 -10.06
C PRO A 52 1.80 -22.99 -9.62
N LEU A 53 1.11 -23.59 -8.64
CA LEU A 53 -0.18 -23.08 -8.17
C LEU A 53 -0.02 -21.74 -7.44
N ALA A 54 1.04 -21.58 -6.65
CA ALA A 54 1.36 -20.31 -6.00
C ALA A 54 1.77 -19.25 -7.03
N ALA A 55 2.55 -19.64 -8.05
CA ALA A 55 2.93 -18.77 -9.15
C ALA A 55 1.70 -18.24 -9.92
N ILE A 56 0.71 -19.10 -10.22
CA ILE A 56 -0.53 -18.69 -10.89
C ILE A 56 -1.30 -17.67 -10.03
N GLY A 57 -1.45 -17.93 -8.73
CA GLY A 57 -2.10 -16.99 -7.81
C GLY A 57 -1.42 -15.62 -7.79
N MET A 58 -0.09 -15.60 -7.75
CA MET A 58 0.70 -14.37 -7.82
C MET A 58 0.58 -13.66 -9.18
N ALA A 59 0.58 -14.40 -10.29
CA ALA A 59 0.42 -13.83 -11.63
C ALA A 59 -0.96 -13.16 -11.79
N ILE A 60 -2.02 -13.79 -11.28
CA ILE A 60 -3.37 -13.20 -11.26
C ILE A 60 -3.37 -11.92 -10.42
N ALA A 61 -2.74 -11.93 -9.23
CA ALA A 61 -2.63 -10.74 -8.39
C ALA A 61 -1.87 -9.60 -9.08
N THR A 62 -0.80 -9.91 -9.83
CA THR A 62 -0.08 -8.92 -10.66
C THR A 62 -1.00 -8.30 -11.71
N ILE A 63 -1.76 -9.11 -12.45
CA ILE A 63 -2.70 -8.61 -13.47
C ILE A 63 -3.74 -7.69 -12.82
N VAL A 64 -4.35 -8.12 -11.72
CA VAL A 64 -5.34 -7.31 -10.98
C VAL A 64 -4.71 -6.01 -10.50
N ALA A 65 -3.51 -6.04 -9.93
CA ALA A 65 -2.80 -4.85 -9.47
C ALA A 65 -2.52 -3.84 -10.60
N ILE A 66 -2.24 -4.31 -11.82
CA ILE A 66 -2.06 -3.46 -13.00
C ILE A 66 -3.41 -2.88 -13.48
N LEU A 67 -4.49 -3.66 -13.39
CA LEU A 67 -5.83 -3.23 -13.84
C LEU A 67 -6.46 -2.19 -12.89
N ILE A 68 -6.17 -2.24 -11.59
CA ILE A 68 -6.70 -1.30 -10.59
C ILE A 68 -6.56 0.18 -11.02
N PRO A 69 -5.36 0.72 -11.33
CA PRO A 69 -5.21 2.12 -11.72
C PRO A 69 -5.91 2.43 -13.05
N ILE A 70 -5.97 1.48 -13.99
CA ILE A 70 -6.65 1.66 -15.29
C ILE A 70 -8.16 1.80 -15.08
N MET A 71 -8.76 0.87 -14.33
CA MET A 71 -10.19 0.88 -14.06
C MET A 71 -10.59 2.01 -13.11
N HIS A 72 -9.73 2.35 -12.15
CA HIS A 72 -9.91 3.51 -11.28
C HIS A 72 -9.96 4.81 -12.08
N ARG A 73 -9.09 4.97 -13.09
CA ARG A 73 -9.09 6.12 -13.98
C ARG A 73 -10.42 6.29 -14.73
N VAL A 74 -10.99 5.19 -15.23
CA VAL A 74 -12.22 5.22 -16.04
C VAL A 74 -13.45 5.46 -15.18
N THR A 75 -13.50 4.88 -13.98
CA THR A 75 -14.71 4.89 -13.13
C THR A 75 -14.72 6.01 -12.07
N GLY A 76 -13.54 6.51 -11.66
CA GLY A 76 -13.39 7.47 -10.57
C GLY A 76 -13.73 6.94 -9.16
N ARG A 77 -14.00 5.64 -9.00
CA ARG A 77 -14.48 5.06 -7.72
C ARG A 77 -13.34 4.68 -6.77
N THR A 78 -12.69 5.66 -6.15
CA THR A 78 -11.50 5.43 -5.29
C THR A 78 -11.73 4.44 -4.15
N THR A 79 -12.89 4.47 -3.48
CA THR A 79 -13.19 3.57 -2.35
C THR A 79 -13.27 2.11 -2.79
N LEU A 80 -13.95 1.83 -3.91
CA LEU A 80 -14.07 0.49 -4.46
C LEU A 80 -12.69 -0.08 -4.82
N PHE A 81 -11.89 0.68 -5.58
CA PHE A 81 -10.59 0.20 -6.05
C PHE A 81 -9.54 0.10 -4.94
N ARG A 82 -9.66 0.89 -3.87
CA ARG A 82 -8.93 0.66 -2.61
C ARG A 82 -9.26 -0.71 -2.04
N ASP A 83 -10.54 -1.03 -1.87
CA ASP A 83 -10.94 -2.28 -1.22
C ASP A 83 -10.59 -3.49 -2.08
N VAL A 84 -10.71 -3.37 -3.41
CA VAL A 84 -10.21 -4.37 -4.37
C VAL A 84 -8.70 -4.57 -4.21
N ALA A 85 -7.90 -3.50 -4.06
CA ALA A 85 -6.45 -3.63 -3.86
C ALA A 85 -6.13 -4.41 -2.58
N ILE A 86 -6.75 -4.03 -1.46
CA ILE A 86 -6.50 -4.67 -0.16
C ILE A 86 -6.97 -6.14 -0.19
N PHE A 87 -8.15 -6.39 -0.75
CA PHE A 87 -8.67 -7.74 -0.92
C PHE A 87 -7.78 -8.60 -1.80
N THR A 88 -7.23 -8.06 -2.90
CA THR A 88 -6.33 -8.80 -3.79
C THR A 88 -5.08 -9.27 -3.06
N ILE A 89 -4.45 -8.40 -2.26
CA ILE A 89 -3.29 -8.77 -1.44
C ILE A 89 -3.70 -9.85 -0.43
N ASN A 90 -4.82 -9.67 0.24
CA ASN A 90 -5.28 -10.62 1.24
C ASN A 90 -5.57 -12.00 0.64
N ALA A 91 -6.30 -12.03 -0.48
CA ALA A 91 -6.68 -13.25 -1.17
C ALA A 91 -5.46 -14.04 -1.67
N VAL A 92 -4.46 -13.36 -2.25
CA VAL A 92 -3.25 -14.05 -2.71
C VAL A 92 -2.43 -14.60 -1.55
N LEU A 93 -2.38 -13.90 -0.42
CA LEU A 93 -1.68 -14.38 0.77
C LEU A 93 -2.37 -15.61 1.38
N ILE A 94 -3.71 -15.61 1.46
CA ILE A 94 -4.49 -16.79 1.87
C ILE A 94 -4.24 -17.95 0.92
N TRP A 95 -4.25 -17.68 -0.39
CA TRP A 95 -3.98 -18.69 -1.40
C TRP A 95 -2.60 -19.31 -1.23
N THR A 96 -1.54 -18.49 -1.17
CA THR A 96 -0.17 -19.02 -1.00
C THR A 96 0.04 -19.70 0.35
N SER A 97 -0.65 -19.27 1.41
CA SER A 97 -0.65 -19.98 2.70
C SER A 97 -1.23 -21.37 2.63
N TYR A 98 -2.22 -21.59 1.76
CA TYR A 98 -2.87 -22.89 1.58
C TYR A 98 -2.11 -23.78 0.59
N ILE A 99 -1.52 -23.19 -0.45
CA ILE A 99 -0.73 -23.92 -1.44
C ILE A 99 0.63 -24.34 -0.86
N ASP A 100 1.42 -23.40 -0.37
CA ASP A 100 2.79 -23.65 0.07
C ASP A 100 2.78 -24.37 1.43
N THR A 101 3.96 -24.87 1.86
CA THR A 101 4.38 -25.55 3.11
C THR A 101 3.74 -25.15 4.46
N GLY A 102 2.74 -24.26 4.48
CA GLY A 102 1.91 -23.89 5.59
C GLY A 102 1.87 -22.38 5.78
N PHE A 103 0.96 -21.94 6.64
CA PHE A 103 0.76 -20.55 7.02
C PHE A 103 2.06 -19.89 7.50
N MET A 104 2.97 -20.63 8.14
CA MET A 104 4.23 -20.13 8.70
C MET A 104 5.40 -20.06 7.72
N ALA A 105 5.19 -20.35 6.43
CA ALA A 105 6.26 -20.31 5.43
C ALA A 105 6.77 -18.87 5.19
N SER A 106 5.88 -17.94 4.85
CA SER A 106 6.25 -16.53 4.60
C SER A 106 5.09 -15.53 4.74
N THR A 107 3.86 -16.02 4.63
CA THR A 107 2.61 -15.25 4.69
C THR A 107 2.42 -14.36 5.93
N PRO A 108 2.79 -14.76 7.17
CA PRO A 108 2.43 -13.99 8.35
C PRO A 108 3.09 -12.61 8.32
N PHE A 109 4.30 -12.53 7.79
CA PHE A 109 5.02 -11.26 7.60
C PHE A 109 4.21 -10.31 6.72
N TRP A 110 3.74 -10.79 5.57
CA TRP A 110 2.98 -9.97 4.62
C TRP A 110 1.59 -9.59 5.13
N LEU A 111 0.93 -10.44 5.93
CA LEU A 111 -0.35 -10.13 6.56
C LEU A 111 -0.25 -8.93 7.52
N THR A 112 0.88 -8.75 8.20
CA THR A 112 1.10 -7.58 9.06
C THR A 112 1.15 -6.25 8.29
N GLY A 113 1.47 -6.29 6.98
CA GLY A 113 1.50 -5.11 6.13
C GLY A 113 0.10 -4.60 5.74
N ILE A 114 -0.90 -5.48 5.72
CA ILE A 114 -2.26 -5.14 5.25
C ILE A 114 -2.89 -3.99 6.06
N PRO A 115 -2.91 -4.00 7.41
CA PRO A 115 -3.42 -2.88 8.20
C PRO A 115 -2.77 -1.54 7.85
N ILE A 116 -1.45 -1.53 7.62
CA ILE A 116 -0.69 -0.32 7.31
C ILE A 116 -1.11 0.21 5.94
N ILE A 117 -1.22 -0.66 4.94
CA ILE A 117 -1.70 -0.32 3.60
C ILE A 117 -3.16 0.20 3.67
N ALA A 118 -4.01 -0.45 4.45
CA ALA A 118 -5.40 -0.06 4.64
C ALA A 118 -5.55 1.33 5.27
N ILE A 119 -4.74 1.64 6.29
CA ILE A 119 -4.65 2.99 6.89
C ILE A 119 -4.16 3.99 5.85
N PHE A 120 -3.12 3.64 5.10
CA PHE A 120 -2.52 4.52 4.11
C PHE A 120 -3.50 4.90 2.98
N LEU A 121 -4.31 3.94 2.51
CA LEU A 121 -5.24 4.15 1.40
C LEU A 121 -6.63 4.65 1.84
N GLY A 122 -7.10 4.27 3.04
CA GLY A 122 -8.48 4.47 3.48
C GLY A 122 -8.64 5.18 4.83
N GLY A 123 -7.54 5.49 5.52
CA GLY A 123 -7.55 6.06 6.86
C GLY A 123 -7.80 5.03 7.95
N LEU A 124 -7.85 5.53 9.20
CA LEU A 124 -7.83 4.69 10.40
C LEU A 124 -9.02 3.71 10.48
N ARG A 125 -10.23 4.12 10.08
CA ARG A 125 -11.42 3.25 10.13
C ARG A 125 -11.25 2.01 9.26
N VAL A 126 -10.78 2.20 8.03
CA VAL A 126 -10.52 1.10 7.09
C VAL A 126 -9.40 0.21 7.61
N GLY A 127 -8.36 0.82 8.18
CA GLY A 127 -7.31 0.13 8.91
C GLY A 127 -7.84 -0.80 9.99
N MET A 128 -8.66 -0.30 10.91
CA MET A 128 -9.24 -1.08 12.00
C MET A 128 -10.09 -2.25 11.49
N THR A 129 -10.92 -2.04 10.47
CA THR A 129 -11.73 -3.11 9.86
C THR A 129 -10.82 -4.23 9.33
N TRP A 130 -9.80 -3.88 8.55
CA TRP A 130 -8.89 -4.86 7.99
C TRP A 130 -8.02 -5.52 9.05
N THR A 131 -7.57 -4.81 10.10
CA THR A 131 -6.89 -5.42 11.25
C THR A 131 -7.75 -6.52 11.88
N GLY A 132 -9.04 -6.26 12.11
CA GLY A 132 -9.95 -7.28 12.64
C GLY A 132 -10.04 -8.51 11.73
N VAL A 133 -10.16 -8.30 10.41
CA VAL A 133 -10.16 -9.38 9.42
C VAL A 133 -8.85 -10.19 9.46
N ILE A 134 -7.70 -9.52 9.49
CA ILE A 134 -6.39 -10.19 9.51
C ILE A 134 -6.19 -10.98 10.81
N VAL A 135 -6.54 -10.42 11.96
CA VAL A 135 -6.45 -11.14 13.25
C VAL A 135 -7.35 -12.37 13.24
N ALA A 136 -8.59 -12.24 12.76
CA ALA A 136 -9.51 -13.37 12.64
C ALA A 136 -8.95 -14.46 11.71
N GLN A 137 -8.33 -14.08 10.59
CA GLN A 137 -7.67 -15.00 9.66
C GLN A 137 -6.48 -15.71 10.30
N ILE A 138 -5.60 -14.98 10.99
CA ILE A 138 -4.44 -15.58 11.70
C ILE A 138 -4.93 -16.64 12.70
N VAL A 139 -5.94 -16.31 13.51
CA VAL A 139 -6.50 -17.24 14.49
C VAL A 139 -7.12 -18.45 13.81
N LEU A 140 -7.90 -18.24 12.73
CA LEU A 140 -8.53 -19.32 11.98
C LEU A 140 -7.49 -20.28 11.38
N PHE A 141 -6.47 -19.76 10.71
CA PHE A 141 -5.40 -20.59 10.14
C PHE A 141 -4.64 -21.36 11.21
N ALA A 142 -4.29 -20.71 12.33
CA ALA A 142 -3.61 -21.38 13.43
C ALA A 142 -4.44 -22.55 14.01
N LEU A 143 -5.77 -22.36 14.17
CA LEU A 143 -6.67 -23.42 14.64
C LEU A 143 -6.79 -24.56 13.62
N LEU A 144 -6.98 -24.25 12.34
CA LEU A 144 -7.11 -25.25 11.28
C LEU A 144 -5.82 -26.07 11.11
N GLU A 145 -4.65 -25.45 11.20
CA GLU A 145 -3.37 -26.17 11.17
C GLU A 145 -3.20 -27.05 12.42
N SER A 146 -3.54 -26.54 13.61
CA SER A 146 -3.40 -27.30 14.86
C SER A 146 -4.26 -28.57 14.90
N THR A 147 -5.36 -28.59 14.15
CA THR A 147 -6.27 -29.74 14.05
C THR A 147 -5.92 -30.67 12.88
N GLY A 148 -4.94 -30.28 12.04
CA GLY A 148 -4.61 -30.97 10.80
C GLY A 148 -5.69 -30.89 9.72
N ALA A 149 -6.70 -30.01 9.90
CA ALA A 149 -7.82 -29.85 8.97
C ALA A 149 -7.41 -29.23 7.63
N ILE A 150 -6.30 -28.48 7.63
CA ILE A 150 -5.63 -27.99 6.43
C ILE A 150 -4.21 -28.50 6.39
N GLN A 151 -3.77 -28.91 5.20
CA GLN A 151 -2.41 -29.34 4.90
C GLN A 151 -1.95 -28.64 3.63
N PRO A 152 -0.66 -28.27 3.54
CA PRO A 152 -0.12 -27.65 2.36
C PRO A 152 -0.25 -28.59 1.16
N LEU A 153 -0.65 -28.04 0.00
CA LEU A 153 -0.77 -28.81 -1.24
C LEU A 153 0.59 -29.10 -1.88
N GLU A 154 1.52 -28.16 -1.75
CA GLU A 154 2.87 -28.24 -2.31
C GLU A 154 3.90 -28.01 -1.19
N LEU A 155 4.84 -28.95 -1.06
CA LEU A 155 5.89 -28.86 -0.04
C LEU A 155 7.13 -28.18 -0.62
N ILE A 156 7.52 -27.05 -0.05
CA ILE A 156 8.78 -26.38 -0.37
C ILE A 156 9.88 -26.99 0.51
N PRO A 157 11.02 -27.42 -0.06
CA PRO A 157 12.14 -27.94 0.73
C PRO A 157 12.62 -26.94 1.78
N GLU A 158 13.06 -27.43 2.94
CA GLU A 158 13.44 -26.59 4.07
C GLU A 158 14.62 -25.65 3.73
N GLU A 159 15.56 -26.12 2.91
CA GLU A 159 16.66 -25.30 2.40
C GLU A 159 16.18 -24.09 1.56
N ALA A 160 15.04 -24.22 0.87
CA ALA A 160 14.49 -23.17 0.03
C ALA A 160 13.56 -22.22 0.83
N LEU A 161 12.96 -22.71 1.93
CA LEU A 161 12.15 -21.91 2.85
C LEU A 161 12.94 -20.75 3.45
N TRP A 162 14.22 -20.97 3.80
CA TRP A 162 15.07 -19.91 4.32
C TRP A 162 15.19 -18.74 3.33
N GLY A 163 15.46 -19.04 2.07
CA GLY A 163 15.54 -18.04 1.00
C GLY A 163 14.22 -17.28 0.82
N LEU A 164 13.08 -17.98 0.90
CA LEU A 164 11.76 -17.37 0.79
C LEU A 164 11.46 -16.42 1.97
N ARG A 165 11.75 -16.84 3.21
CA ARG A 165 11.59 -16.03 4.42
C ARG A 165 12.44 -14.76 4.38
N VAL A 166 13.72 -14.89 4.04
CA VAL A 166 14.64 -13.75 3.92
C VAL A 166 14.16 -12.78 2.83
N SER A 167 13.78 -13.29 1.65
CA SER A 167 13.24 -12.42 0.59
C SER A 167 11.94 -11.72 0.98
N SER A 168 11.09 -12.38 1.78
CA SER A 168 9.85 -11.82 2.29
C SER A 168 10.09 -10.73 3.32
N LEU A 169 11.03 -10.92 4.24
CA LEU A 169 11.40 -9.90 5.22
C LEU A 169 12.03 -8.68 4.54
N ILE A 170 12.92 -8.89 3.57
CA ILE A 170 13.50 -7.78 2.78
C ILE A 170 12.37 -7.06 2.03
N GLY A 171 11.51 -7.80 1.32
CA GLY A 171 10.39 -7.25 0.56
C GLY A 171 9.44 -6.42 1.43
N LEU A 172 9.03 -6.96 2.58
CA LEU A 172 8.17 -6.27 3.54
C LEU A 172 8.86 -5.01 4.10
N THR A 173 10.14 -5.11 4.45
CA THR A 173 10.90 -3.95 4.98
C THR A 173 10.95 -2.82 3.95
N LEU A 174 11.26 -3.15 2.70
CA LEU A 174 11.28 -2.17 1.60
C LEU A 174 9.89 -1.59 1.32
N LEU A 175 8.84 -2.41 1.39
CA LEU A 175 7.45 -1.97 1.26
C LEU A 175 7.06 -0.99 2.36
N LEU A 176 7.34 -1.32 3.63
CA LEU A 176 7.07 -0.44 4.77
C LEU A 176 7.86 0.86 4.71
N PHE A 177 9.12 0.79 4.29
CA PHE A 177 9.94 1.98 4.04
C PHE A 177 9.33 2.84 2.92
N GLY A 178 8.95 2.24 1.78
CA GLY A 178 8.30 2.93 0.68
C GLY A 178 6.99 3.61 1.09
N LEU A 179 6.14 2.90 1.86
CA LEU A 179 4.92 3.45 2.44
C LEU A 179 5.22 4.62 3.39
N SER A 180 6.24 4.50 4.24
CA SER A 180 6.65 5.57 5.16
C SER A 180 7.09 6.82 4.41
N VAL A 181 7.88 6.66 3.34
CA VAL A 181 8.28 7.76 2.46
C VAL A 181 7.08 8.40 1.76
N LEU A 182 6.14 7.59 1.25
CA LEU A 182 4.92 8.09 0.64
C LEU A 182 4.04 8.86 1.64
N PHE A 183 3.94 8.35 2.87
CA PHE A 183 3.18 8.97 3.94
C PHE A 183 3.76 10.32 4.35
N GLU A 184 5.08 10.41 4.53
CA GLU A 184 5.74 11.68 4.84
C GLU A 184 5.65 12.69 3.69
N ARG A 185 5.75 12.22 2.44
CA ARG A 185 5.50 13.08 1.26
C ARG A 185 4.06 13.59 1.20
N ALA A 186 3.08 12.78 1.59
CA ALA A 186 1.68 13.17 1.64
C ALA A 186 1.37 14.19 2.76
N LYS A 187 2.13 14.20 3.85
CA LYS A 187 2.02 15.18 4.95
C LYS A 187 2.55 16.58 4.60
N ASN A 188 3.62 16.68 3.80
CA ASN A 188 4.30 17.96 3.55
C ASN A 188 3.43 19.09 2.97
N PRO A 189 2.49 18.84 2.04
CA PRO A 189 1.56 19.88 1.59
C PRO A 189 0.63 20.38 2.71
N ALA A 190 0.27 19.52 3.67
CA ALA A 190 -0.57 19.89 4.79
C ALA A 190 0.13 20.84 5.76
N LEU A 191 1.44 20.66 6.00
CA LEU A 191 2.25 21.56 6.85
C LEU A 191 2.55 22.91 6.19
N ALA A 192 2.68 22.96 4.86
CA ALA A 192 2.88 24.21 4.13
C ALA A 192 1.70 25.19 4.30
N LYS A 193 0.48 24.66 4.50
CA LYS A 193 -0.74 25.46 4.73
C LYS A 193 -0.78 26.13 6.12
N TRP A 194 0.07 25.70 7.06
CA TRP A 194 0.17 26.25 8.42
C TRP A 194 1.45 27.05 8.68
N ARG A 195 2.29 27.30 7.66
CA ARG A 195 3.31 28.35 7.76
C ARG A 195 2.58 29.69 7.86
N VAL A 196 2.37 30.12 9.11
CA VAL A 196 1.95 31.48 9.44
C VAL A 196 2.85 32.42 8.62
N PRO A 197 2.29 33.29 7.76
CA PRO A 197 3.11 34.22 7.02
C PRO A 197 3.91 35.02 8.03
N ALA A 198 5.24 35.02 7.87
CA ALA A 198 6.13 35.80 8.73
C ALA A 198 5.55 37.22 8.84
N ARG A 199 5.26 37.64 10.08
CA ARG A 199 4.69 38.95 10.37
C ARG A 199 5.57 39.97 9.66
N LYS A 200 5.03 40.66 8.65
CA LYS A 200 5.77 41.71 7.93
C LYS A 200 6.34 42.66 8.99
N PRO A 201 7.65 42.96 8.98
CA PRO A 201 8.20 43.90 9.94
C PRO A 201 7.43 45.22 9.82
N ASN A 202 6.92 45.71 10.95
CA ASN A 202 6.24 46.99 11.02
C ASN A 202 7.19 48.03 10.41
N LYS A 203 6.75 48.74 9.36
CA LYS A 203 7.48 49.91 8.89
C LYS A 203 7.54 50.90 10.06
N PRO A 204 8.71 51.46 10.40
CA PRO A 204 8.78 52.51 11.41
C PRO A 204 7.93 53.69 10.92
N VAL A 205 7.01 54.14 11.78
CA VAL A 205 6.26 55.38 11.59
C VAL A 205 7.24 56.52 11.82
N SER A 206 7.95 56.90 10.78
CA SER A 206 8.75 58.13 10.74
C SER A 206 8.04 59.12 9.81
N ASP A 207 7.00 59.77 10.32
CA ASP A 207 6.63 61.12 9.89
C ASP A 207 5.50 61.68 10.76
N CYS A 208 5.88 62.43 11.78
CA CYS A 208 5.00 63.36 12.49
C CYS A 208 5.83 64.56 12.96
N ARG A 209 6.35 65.34 12.01
CA ARG A 209 6.90 66.67 12.26
C ARG A 209 6.61 67.63 11.12
N ILE A 210 5.34 67.95 10.88
CA ILE A 210 4.96 69.22 10.23
C ILE A 210 3.65 69.67 10.88
N PHE A 211 3.53 70.97 11.15
CA PHE A 211 2.43 71.71 11.81
C PHE A 211 2.52 71.93 13.32
N CYS A 212 3.44 72.83 13.72
CA CYS A 212 3.08 73.94 14.60
C CYS A 212 3.58 75.24 13.95
N ALA A 213 2.67 75.95 13.28
CA ALA A 213 2.86 77.33 12.86
C ALA A 213 1.65 78.13 13.37
N LYS A 214 1.85 78.81 14.50
CA LYS A 214 1.34 80.14 14.90
C LYS A 214 1.36 80.26 16.41
#